data_AF-A0A388Q3Z7-F1
#
_entry.id   AF-A0A388Q3Z7-F1
#
_cell.length_a   1.000
_cell.length_b   1.000
_cell.length_c   1.000
_cell.angle_alpha   90.00
_cell.angle_beta   90.00
_cell.angle_gamma   90.00
#
_symmetry.space_group_name_H-M   'P 1'
#
loop_
_entity.id
_entity.type
_entity.pdbx_description
1 polymer ?
#
loop_
_entity_poly.entity_id
_entity_poly.type
_entity_poly.pdbx_seq_one_letter_code
_entity_poly.pdbx_strand_id
1 'polypeptide(L)'
;MFSAILAGLAFGLFMAVSVGPTIFAIIKYSISYGWRAGVSFVVGVSLSDSLYVALANLASGWLSELMSHEKTIGYAGSALFFGIGLYGYFKKSRLPATTAIWPPLLPKTIGKFFQAVF
;
A
#
# COMPACT_ATOMS: atom_id res chain seq x y z
N MET A 1 -0.82 -8.90 33.01
CA MET A 1 -1.87 -9.43 32.10
C MET A 1 -2.71 -8.32 31.49
N PHE A 2 -3.39 -7.50 32.31
CA PHE A 2 -4.16 -6.35 31.81
C PHE A 2 -3.32 -5.36 30.98
N SER A 3 -2.07 -5.09 31.39
CA SER A 3 -1.12 -4.25 30.64
C SER A 3 -0.81 -4.78 29.23
N ALA A 4 -0.65 -6.09 29.07
CA ALA A 4 -0.36 -6.71 27.77
C ALA A 4 -1.57 -6.66 26.84
N ILE A 5 -2.78 -6.85 27.38
CA ILE A 5 -4.03 -6.72 26.63
C ILE A 5 -4.22 -5.27 26.18
N LEU A 6 -4.03 -4.31 27.09
CA LEU A 6 -4.18 -2.89 26.78
C LEU A 6 -3.13 -2.42 25.76
N ALA A 7 -1.89 -2.87 25.90
CA ALA A 7 -0.82 -2.57 24.94
C ALA A 7 -1.12 -3.18 23.57
N GLY A 8 -1.53 -4.44 23.50
CA GLY A 8 -1.88 -5.09 22.24
C GLY A 8 -3.06 -4.44 21.54
N LEU A 9 -4.09 -4.03 22.29
CA LEU A 9 -5.27 -3.36 21.76
C LEU A 9 -4.93 -1.94 21.27
N ALA A 10 -4.13 -1.19 22.04
CA ALA A 10 -3.64 0.13 21.63
C ALA A 10 -2.77 0.05 20.37
N PHE A 11 -1.86 -0.92 20.29
CA PHE A 11 -1.01 -1.12 19.11
C PHE A 11 -1.82 -1.56 17.89
N GLY A 12 -2.79 -2.46 18.07
CA GLY A 12 -3.68 -2.90 17.01
C GLY A 12 -4.55 -1.75 16.47
N LEU A 13 -5.09 -0.91 17.35
CA LEU A 13 -5.85 0.27 16.97
C LEU A 13 -4.98 1.30 16.24
N PHE A 14 -3.74 1.50 16.72
CA PHE A 14 -2.77 2.40 16.10
C PHE A 14 -2.40 1.95 14.69
N MET A 15 -2.08 0.67 14.52
CA MET A 15 -1.75 0.09 13.21
C MET A 15 -2.93 0.18 12.25
N ALA A 16 -4.16 -0.03 12.72
CA ALA A 16 -5.36 0.15 11.89
C ALA A 16 -5.45 1.59 11.35
N VAL A 17 -5.33 2.61 12.20
CA VAL A 17 -5.44 4.02 11.77
C VAL A 17 -4.29 4.44 10.84
N SER A 18 -3.08 3.88 11.02
CA SER A 18 -1.90 4.22 10.20
C SER A 18 -2.10 3.93 8.71
N VAL A 19 -2.93 2.93 8.36
CA VAL A 19 -3.19 2.53 6.96
C VAL A 19 -4.20 3.45 6.25
N GLY A 20 -4.26 4.73 6.63
CA GLY A 20 -5.30 5.72 6.30
C GLY A 20 -6.18 5.44 5.06
N PRO A 21 -5.67 5.53 3.82
CA PRO A 21 -6.46 5.33 2.60
C PRO A 21 -7.01 3.91 2.42
N THR A 22 -6.31 2.91 2.95
CA THR A 22 -6.59 1.48 2.74
C THR A 22 -7.81 1.02 3.52
N ILE A 23 -8.05 1.52 4.74
CA ILE A 23 -9.28 1.22 5.49
C ILE A 23 -10.50 1.73 4.74
N PHE A 24 -10.46 2.97 4.25
CA PHE A 24 -11.55 3.53 3.46
C PHE A 24 -11.77 2.77 2.15
N ALA A 25 -10.69 2.29 1.51
CA ALA A 25 -10.77 1.43 0.35
C ALA A 25 -11.48 0.11 0.68
N ILE A 26 -11.14 -0.56 1.79
CA ILE A 26 -11.78 -1.81 2.24
C ILE A 26 -13.27 -1.59 2.46
N ILE A 27 -13.64 -0.56 3.24
CA ILE A 27 -15.04 -0.26 3.55
C ILE A 27 -15.82 0.01 2.26
N LYS A 28 -15.30 0.87 1.38
CA LYS A 28 -15.93 1.21 0.10
C LYS A 28 -16.10 -0.02 -0.78
N TYR A 29 -15.08 -0.86 -0.87
CA TYR A 29 -15.09 -2.05 -1.71
C TYR A 29 -16.06 -3.12 -1.18
N SER A 30 -16.10 -3.30 0.15
CA SER A 30 -17.04 -4.20 0.83
C SER A 30 -18.49 -3.77 0.65
N ILE A 31 -18.79 -2.46 0.73
CA ILE A 31 -20.15 -1.94 0.51
C ILE A 31 -20.54 -2.03 -0.98
N SER A 32 -19.61 -1.77 -1.91
CA SER A 32 -19.93 -1.69 -3.34
C SER A 32 -20.05 -3.06 -4.02
N TYR A 33 -19.28 -4.06 -3.57
CA TYR A 33 -19.15 -5.37 -4.22
C TYR A 33 -19.45 -6.55 -3.28
N GLY A 34 -19.87 -6.26 -2.04
CA GLY A 34 -20.16 -7.23 -1.01
C GLY A 34 -18.94 -7.66 -0.19
N TRP A 35 -19.20 -8.35 0.92
CA TRP A 35 -18.19 -8.76 1.90
C TRP A 35 -17.04 -9.58 1.30
N ARG A 36 -17.33 -10.48 0.35
CA ARG A 36 -16.32 -11.33 -0.31
C ARG A 36 -15.25 -10.50 -1.04
N ALA A 37 -15.67 -9.38 -1.63
CA ALA A 37 -14.76 -8.48 -2.32
C ALA A 37 -13.81 -7.78 -1.34
N GLY A 38 -14.34 -7.31 -0.19
CA GLY A 38 -13.53 -6.75 0.89
C GLY A 38 -12.49 -7.73 1.44
N VAL A 39 -12.85 -9.00 1.63
CA VAL A 39 -11.92 -10.05 2.08
C VAL A 39 -10.80 -10.27 1.06
N SER A 40 -11.11 -10.35 -0.23
CA SER A 40 -10.07 -10.51 -1.27
C SER A 40 -9.07 -9.35 -1.30
N PHE A 41 -9.52 -8.13 -1.03
CA PHE A 41 -8.65 -6.97 -0.93
C PHE A 41 -7.70 -7.06 0.27
N VAL A 42 -8.21 -7.45 1.45
CA VAL A 42 -7.39 -7.63 2.66
C VAL A 42 -6.36 -8.76 2.47
N VAL A 43 -6.75 -9.87 1.83
CA VAL A 43 -5.82 -10.95 1.48
C VAL A 43 -4.73 -10.46 0.53
N GLY A 44 -5.06 -9.63 -0.46
CA GLY A 44 -4.07 -9.04 -1.36
C GLY A 44 -3.07 -8.12 -0.66
N VAL A 45 -3.53 -7.29 0.28
CA VAL A 45 -2.66 -6.42 1.09
C VAL A 45 -1.75 -7.28 1.98
N SER A 46 -2.31 -8.24 2.71
CA SER A 46 -1.53 -9.13 3.59
C SER A 46 -0.52 -9.98 2.82
N LEU A 47 -0.84 -10.40 1.60
CA LEU A 47 0.07 -11.13 0.73
C LEU A 47 1.23 -10.23 0.29
N SER A 48 0.95 -8.97 -0.05
CA SER A 48 1.98 -7.99 -0.43
C SER A 48 2.95 -7.73 0.71
N ASP A 49 2.45 -7.57 1.94
CA ASP A 49 3.28 -7.39 3.13
C ASP A 49 4.15 -8.63 3.40
N SER A 50 3.58 -9.82 3.26
CA SER A 50 4.30 -11.09 3.45
C SER A 50 5.39 -11.30 2.38
N LEU A 51 5.08 -10.96 1.12
CA LEU A 51 6.04 -11.01 0.02
C LEU A 51 7.18 -10.02 0.24
N TYR A 52 6.87 -8.80 0.72
CA TYR A 52 7.90 -7.81 1.03
C TYR A 52 8.87 -8.33 2.09
N VAL A 53 8.37 -8.94 3.17
CA VAL A 53 9.21 -9.56 4.20
C VAL A 53 10.03 -10.72 3.65
N ALA A 54 9.45 -11.57 2.80
CA ALA A 54 10.18 -12.68 2.18
C ALA A 54 11.32 -12.19 1.28
N LEU A 55 11.04 -11.19 0.44
CA LEU A 55 12.04 -10.55 -0.43
C LEU A 55 13.13 -9.86 0.38
N ALA A 56 12.78 -9.17 1.47
CA ALA A 56 13.76 -8.53 2.34
C ALA A 56 14.71 -9.56 2.98
N ASN A 57 14.20 -10.72 3.39
CA ASN A 57 15.03 -11.80 3.92
C ASN A 57 15.96 -12.39 2.85
N LEU A 58 15.47 -12.62 1.63
CA LEU A 58 16.28 -13.09 0.50
C LEU A 58 17.37 -12.07 0.12
N ALA A 59 17.01 -10.78 0.09
CA ALA A 59 17.91 -9.69 -0.25
C ALA A 59 18.89 -9.32 0.87
N SER A 60 18.70 -9.82 2.10
CA SER A 60 19.53 -9.46 3.26
C SER A 60 21.02 -9.71 3.04
N GLY A 61 21.37 -10.80 2.33
CA GLY A 61 22.76 -11.10 1.96
C GLY A 61 23.38 -10.02 1.06
N TRP A 62 22.67 -9.61 0.00
CA TRP A 62 23.12 -8.53 -0.89
C TRP A 62 23.12 -7.17 -0.20
N LEU A 63 22.15 -6.93 0.70
CA LEU A 63 22.05 -5.69 1.45
C LEU A 63 23.28 -5.47 2.36
N SER A 64 23.90 -6.54 2.85
CA SER A 64 25.12 -6.44 3.66
C SER A 64 26.32 -5.87 2.90
N GLU A 65 26.45 -6.14 1.60
CA GLU A 65 27.48 -5.51 0.75
C GLU A 65 27.14 -4.04 0.46
N LEU A 66 25.84 -3.75 0.24
CA LEU A 66 25.33 -2.39 -0.02
C LEU A 66 25.39 -1.48 1.21
N MET A 67 25.45 -2.02 2.43
CA MET A 67 25.65 -1.26 3.67
C MET A 67 26.94 -0.41 3.64
N SER A 68 27.97 -0.84 2.92
CA SER A 68 29.18 -0.03 2.71
C SER A 68 28.89 1.30 1.98
N HIS A 69 27.81 1.36 1.21
CA HIS A 69 27.35 2.52 0.45
C HIS A 69 26.00 3.07 0.98
N GLU A 70 25.63 2.74 2.23
CA GLU A 70 24.36 3.12 2.85
C GLU A 70 24.08 4.62 2.72
N LYS A 71 25.09 5.47 2.96
CA LYS A 71 24.96 6.93 2.86
C LYS A 71 24.58 7.36 1.43
N THR A 72 25.24 6.80 0.43
CA THR A 72 24.97 7.12 -0.98
C THR A 72 23.57 6.69 -1.39
N ILE A 73 23.14 5.49 -0.97
CA ILE A 73 21.80 4.97 -1.23
C ILE A 73 20.74 5.81 -0.51
N GLY A 74 20.99 6.21 0.74
CA GLY A 74 20.12 7.06 1.53
C GLY A 74 19.92 8.45 0.91
N TYR A 75 21.00 9.12 0.48
CA TYR A 75 20.90 10.40 -0.22
C TYR A 75 20.21 10.27 -1.59
N ALA A 76 20.51 9.21 -2.34
CA ALA A 76 19.87 8.97 -3.63
C ALA A 76 18.36 8.70 -3.48
N GLY A 77 17.98 7.84 -2.53
CA GLY A 77 16.58 7.49 -2.27
C GLY A 77 15.79 8.68 -1.74
N SER A 78 16.35 9.47 -0.82
CA SER A 78 15.69 10.67 -0.30
C SER A 78 15.54 11.74 -1.38
N ALA A 79 16.55 11.98 -2.22
CA ALA A 79 16.45 12.91 -3.35
C ALA A 79 15.38 12.47 -4.35
N LEU A 80 15.29 11.16 -4.64
CA LEU A 80 14.26 10.59 -5.50
C LEU A 80 12.86 10.77 -4.92
N PHE A 81 12.65 10.44 -3.65
CA PHE A 81 11.35 10.63 -3.00
C PHE A 81 10.95 12.11 -2.90
N PHE A 82 11.91 12.98 -2.61
CA PHE A 82 11.67 14.42 -2.58
C PHE A 82 11.28 14.94 -3.96
N GLY A 83 11.96 14.50 -5.02
CA GLY A 83 11.62 14.83 -6.41
C GLY A 83 10.23 14.36 -6.82
N ILE A 84 9.87 13.11 -6.50
CA ILE A 84 8.53 12.55 -6.80
C ILE A 84 7.45 13.30 -6.01
N GLY A 85 7.69 13.56 -4.73
CA GLY A 85 6.77 14.30 -3.87
C GLY A 85 6.54 15.73 -4.37
N LEU A 86 7.62 16.42 -4.74
CA LEU A 86 7.55 17.79 -5.25
C LEU A 86 6.86 17.85 -6.62
N TYR A 87 7.16 16.92 -7.52
CA TYR A 87 6.45 16.77 -8.79
C TYR A 87 4.95 16.53 -8.60
N GLY A 88 4.59 15.63 -7.67
CA GLY A 88 3.20 15.35 -7.32
C GLY A 88 2.47 16.57 -6.74
N TYR A 89 3.16 17.37 -5.93
CA TYR A 89 2.62 18.58 -5.33
C TYR A 89 2.31 19.67 -6.37
N PHE A 90 3.21 19.90 -7.33
CA PHE A 90 3.01 20.91 -8.37
C PHE A 90 2.08 20.45 -9.50
N LYS A 91 1.92 19.15 -9.69
CA LYS A 91 0.97 18.61 -10.67
C LYS A 91 -0.46 18.75 -10.14
N LYS A 92 -1.07 19.89 -10.43
CA LYS A 92 -2.48 20.18 -10.13
C LYS A 92 -3.35 19.03 -10.66
N SER A 93 -3.96 18.26 -9.76
CA SER A 93 -4.94 17.24 -10.13
C SER A 93 -6.10 17.95 -10.81
N ARG A 94 -6.20 17.84 -12.14
CA ARG A 94 -7.45 18.13 -12.82
C ARG A 94 -8.42 17.06 -12.35
N LEU A 95 -9.21 17.37 -11.35
CA LEU A 95 -10.45 16.64 -11.09
C LEU A 95 -11.22 16.69 -12.42
N PRO A 96 -11.51 15.54 -13.07
CA PRO A 96 -12.45 15.54 -14.16
C PRO A 96 -13.71 16.19 -13.63
N ALA A 97 -14.18 17.24 -14.30
CA ALA A 97 -15.43 17.89 -13.95
C ALA A 97 -16.50 16.81 -13.77
N THR A 98 -17.20 16.87 -12.65
CA THR A 98 -18.34 16.03 -12.30
C THR A 98 -19.38 16.05 -13.43
N THR A 99 -19.24 15.16 -14.40
CA THR A 99 -20.24 14.82 -15.43
C THR A 99 -20.11 13.36 -15.84
N ALA A 100 -20.06 12.44 -14.87
CA ALA A 100 -20.46 11.06 -15.06
C ALA A 100 -20.69 10.44 -13.68
N ILE A 101 -21.96 10.38 -13.31
CA ILE A 101 -22.48 9.61 -12.20
C ILE A 101 -22.08 8.14 -12.48
N TRP A 102 -21.16 7.59 -11.67
CA TRP A 102 -20.62 6.22 -11.70
C TRP A 102 -19.68 5.86 -12.88
N PRO A 103 -18.40 5.51 -12.64
CA PRO A 103 -17.67 4.66 -13.58
C PRO A 103 -18.31 3.25 -13.56
N PRO A 104 -18.46 2.57 -14.71
CA PRO A 104 -18.86 1.17 -14.70
C PRO A 104 -17.84 0.37 -13.88
N LEU A 105 -18.41 -0.37 -12.94
CA LEU A 105 -17.78 -1.28 -11.99
C LEU A 105 -16.77 -2.19 -12.72
N LEU A 106 -15.55 -2.24 -12.18
CA LEU A 106 -14.39 -3.00 -12.68
C LEU A 106 -13.95 -2.69 -14.13
N PRO A 107 -12.79 -2.02 -14.36
CA PRO A 107 -12.14 -2.20 -15.64
C PRO A 107 -11.76 -3.67 -15.75
N LYS A 108 -12.26 -4.36 -16.79
CA LYS A 108 -11.86 -5.72 -17.23
C LYS A 108 -10.32 -5.90 -17.32
N THR A 109 -9.56 -4.81 -17.18
CA THR A 109 -8.11 -4.72 -17.05
C THR A 109 -7.54 -5.35 -15.79
N ILE A 110 -8.25 -5.44 -14.65
CA ILE A 110 -7.70 -6.09 -13.44
C ILE A 110 -7.44 -7.59 -13.66
N GLY A 111 -8.29 -8.26 -14.46
CA GLY A 111 -8.04 -9.64 -14.87
C GLY A 111 -6.80 -9.78 -15.77
N LYS A 112 -6.55 -8.79 -16.64
CA LYS A 112 -5.34 -8.74 -17.48
C LYS A 112 -4.08 -8.37 -16.69
N PHE A 113 -4.21 -7.57 -15.64
CA PHE A 113 -3.08 -7.20 -14.78
C PHE A 113 -2.62 -8.39 -13.93
N PHE A 114 -3.55 -9.22 -13.44
CA PHE A 114 -3.20 -10.46 -12.74
C PHE A 114 -2.55 -11.50 -13.67
N GLN A 115 -2.99 -11.65 -14.93
CA GLN A 115 -2.35 -12.53 -15.93
C GLN A 115 -1.04 -11.98 -16.53
N ALA A 116 -0.75 -10.70 -16.34
CA ALA A 116 0.50 -10.08 -16.82
C ALA A 116 1.57 -10.03 -15.72
N VAL A 117 1.18 -10.24 -14.46
CA VAL A 117 2.04 -10.14 -13.27
C VAL A 117 2.23 -11.50 -12.58
N PHE A 118 1.34 -12.47 -12.81
CA PHE A 118 1.51 -13.90 -12.51
C PHE A 118 1.49 -14.70 -13.82
#